data_AF-A0A2T2W4K0-F1
#
_entry.id   AF-A0A2T2W4K0-F1
#
_cell.length_a   1.000
_cell.length_b   1.000
_cell.length_c   1.000
_cell.angle_alpha   90.00
_cell.angle_beta   90.00
_cell.angle_gamma   90.00
#
_symmetry.space_group_name_H-M   'P 1'
#
loop_
_entity.id
_entity.type
_entity.pdbx_description
1 polymer ?
#
loop_
_entity_poly.entity_id
_entity_poly.type
_entity_poly.pdbx_seq_one_letter_code
_entity_poly.pdbx_strand_id
1 'polypeptide(L)'
;MVLSAPGASATERPEARATGLATTLRLEIKERFLEIRAVGSDALITVLEVLSPTNKRQSQGRSAYEAKRQKLLSSSSHLIEIDLLRAERPMAMRSVSTEAPSTQADYRILVSRWERRPQADLYEFTLREPIPQFPLPLKEESEAIAVNLQSIVQGIYDRSGYALRLNYQSPVPPPPLSPADQAWVTDLLRRSP
;
A
#
# COMPACT_ATOMS: atom_id res chain seq x y z
N MET A 1 66.72 42.39 -42.00
CA MET A 1 66.59 40.96 -41.67
C MET A 1 65.70 40.88 -40.43
N VAL A 2 64.40 40.63 -40.63
CA VAL A 2 63.36 40.71 -39.60
C VAL A 2 63.03 39.29 -39.17
N LEU A 3 63.20 38.97 -37.89
CA LEU A 3 62.90 37.67 -37.30
C LEU A 3 61.39 37.62 -36.97
N SER A 4 60.62 36.83 -37.72
CA SER A 4 59.24 36.47 -37.37
C SER A 4 59.24 35.26 -36.46
N ALA A 5 58.59 35.37 -35.31
CA ALA A 5 58.33 34.26 -34.39
C ALA A 5 57.17 33.38 -34.89
N PRO A 6 57.16 32.06 -34.62
CA PRO A 6 56.04 31.19 -34.97
C PRO A 6 54.88 31.40 -33.99
N GLY A 7 53.67 31.56 -34.52
CA GLY A 7 52.43 31.62 -33.75
C GLY A 7 52.10 30.27 -33.13
N ALA A 8 51.86 30.25 -31.82
CA ALA A 8 51.35 29.08 -31.12
C ALA A 8 49.88 28.86 -31.50
N SER A 9 49.58 27.70 -32.10
CA SER A 9 48.21 27.26 -32.33
C SER A 9 47.67 26.64 -31.04
N ALA A 10 46.77 27.35 -30.37
CA ALA A 10 46.05 26.85 -29.21
C ALA A 10 45.07 25.75 -29.66
N THR A 11 45.29 24.52 -29.21
CA THR A 11 44.37 23.41 -29.43
C THR A 11 43.19 23.57 -28.46
N GLU A 12 42.04 24.04 -28.95
CA GLU A 12 40.80 24.08 -28.16
C GLU A 12 40.41 22.65 -27.76
N ARG A 13 40.30 22.41 -26.45
CA ARG A 13 39.78 21.15 -25.93
C ARG A 13 38.27 21.13 -26.17
N PRO A 14 37.70 20.04 -26.73
CA PRO A 14 36.26 19.98 -26.93
C PRO A 14 35.55 20.04 -25.57
N GLU A 15 34.71 21.06 -25.37
CA GLU A 15 33.83 21.16 -24.21
C GLU A 15 32.81 20.03 -24.26
N ALA A 16 32.90 19.11 -23.29
CA ALA A 16 31.97 18.00 -23.19
C ALA A 16 30.56 18.53 -22.84
N ARG A 17 29.59 18.29 -23.73
CA ARG A 17 28.18 18.58 -23.47
C ARG A 17 27.58 17.47 -22.59
N ALA A 18 27.16 17.82 -21.38
CA ALA A 18 26.44 16.92 -20.50
C ALA A 18 24.94 16.95 -20.82
N THR A 19 24.36 15.81 -21.16
CA THR A 19 22.91 15.62 -21.27
C THR A 19 22.39 15.05 -19.95
N GLY A 20 21.51 15.77 -19.27
CA GLY A 20 20.88 15.29 -18.04
C GLY A 20 19.97 14.08 -18.33
N LEU A 21 20.35 12.90 -17.85
CA LEU A 21 19.52 11.70 -17.87
C LEU A 21 18.87 11.51 -16.50
N ALA A 22 17.58 11.17 -16.48
CA ALA A 22 16.88 10.83 -15.25
C ALA A 22 17.42 9.49 -14.72
N THR A 23 18.04 9.52 -13.54
CA THR A 23 18.48 8.31 -12.84
C THR A 23 17.31 7.72 -12.04
N THR A 24 17.18 6.40 -12.04
CA THR A 24 16.17 5.71 -11.23
C THR A 24 16.59 5.72 -9.77
N LEU A 25 16.05 6.65 -8.99
CA LEU A 25 16.16 6.60 -7.54
C LEU A 25 15.35 5.40 -7.02
N ARG A 26 16.03 4.38 -6.48
CA ARG A 26 15.38 3.36 -5.67
C ARG A 26 14.99 4.00 -4.35
N LEU A 27 13.74 4.45 -4.25
CA LEU A 27 13.16 4.76 -2.95
C LEU A 27 13.04 3.45 -2.17
N GLU A 28 13.74 3.33 -1.04
CA GLU A 28 13.50 2.25 -0.08
C GLU A 28 12.09 2.40 0.48
N ILE A 29 11.14 1.62 -0.06
CA ILE A 29 9.80 1.52 0.50
C ILE A 29 9.90 0.55 1.67
N LYS A 30 9.87 1.06 2.90
CA LYS A 30 9.70 0.23 4.11
C LYS A 30 8.33 -0.44 4.04
N GLU A 31 8.31 -1.75 3.84
CA GLU A 31 7.12 -2.58 3.97
C GLU A 31 6.62 -2.46 5.42
N ARG A 32 5.34 -2.11 5.61
CA ARG A 32 4.76 -1.81 6.92
C ARG A 32 3.90 -2.98 7.35
N PHE A 33 4.49 -3.83 8.18
CA PHE A 33 3.82 -4.93 8.83
C PHE A 33 3.95 -4.83 10.34
N LEU A 34 3.00 -5.44 11.03
CA LEU A 34 3.01 -5.62 12.48
C LEU A 34 3.01 -7.12 12.77
N GLU A 35 3.92 -7.56 13.63
CA GLU A 35 3.91 -8.89 14.19
C GLU A 35 3.44 -8.84 15.63
N ILE A 36 2.52 -9.73 15.95
CA ILE A 36 2.07 -9.98 17.32
C ILE A 36 2.67 -11.30 17.73
N ARG A 37 3.43 -11.28 18.82
CA ARG A 37 4.18 -12.44 19.32
C ARG A 37 3.81 -12.73 20.75
N ALA A 38 3.82 -14.02 21.10
CA ALA A 38 3.61 -14.46 22.47
C ALA A 38 4.77 -14.00 23.36
N VAL A 39 4.45 -13.42 24.52
CA VAL A 39 5.45 -13.07 25.53
C VAL A 39 6.15 -14.34 26.02
N GLY A 40 7.48 -14.30 26.12
CA GLY A 40 8.30 -15.41 26.63
C GLY A 40 8.76 -16.39 25.56
N SER A 41 7.85 -16.94 24.73
CA SER A 41 8.23 -17.89 23.67
C SER A 41 8.60 -17.22 22.35
N ASP A 42 8.28 -15.93 22.18
CA ASP A 42 8.43 -15.16 20.94
C ASP A 42 7.70 -15.78 19.73
N ALA A 43 6.76 -16.70 19.99
CA ALA A 43 6.02 -17.39 18.95
C ALA A 43 5.15 -16.39 18.16
N LEU A 44 5.24 -16.43 16.83
CA LEU A 44 4.45 -15.57 15.96
C LEU A 44 2.97 -15.97 15.98
N ILE A 45 2.13 -15.09 16.47
CA ILE A 45 0.69 -15.29 16.58
C ILE A 45 0.01 -14.73 15.33
N THR A 46 0.14 -13.43 15.08
CA THR A 46 -0.58 -12.75 13.99
C THR A 46 0.34 -11.79 13.25
N VAL A 47 0.29 -11.83 11.92
CA VAL A 47 0.90 -10.83 11.04
C VAL A 47 -0.20 -9.95 10.47
N LEU A 48 -0.06 -8.64 10.63
CA LEU A 48 -0.91 -7.64 9.98
C LEU A 48 -0.08 -6.86 8.98
N GLU A 49 -0.45 -6.93 7.71
CA GLU A 49 0.24 -6.25 6.60
C GLU A 49 -0.68 -5.20 5.98
N VAL A 50 -0.15 -3.98 5.78
CA VAL A 50 -0.81 -2.98 4.93
C VAL A 50 -0.17 -3.04 3.54
N LEU A 51 -0.97 -3.38 2.52
CA LEU A 51 -0.43 -3.54 1.17
C LEU A 51 0.13 -2.21 0.63
N SER A 52 1.29 -2.32 -0.02
CA SER A 52 1.89 -1.22 -0.78
C SER A 52 1.66 -1.40 -2.29
N PRO A 53 1.76 -0.33 -3.10
CA PRO A 53 1.64 -0.43 -4.57
C PRO A 53 2.57 -1.47 -5.18
N THR A 54 3.78 -1.63 -4.62
CA THR A 54 4.79 -2.58 -5.09
C THR A 54 4.35 -4.04 -4.86
N ASN A 55 3.54 -4.31 -3.83
CA ASN A 55 3.01 -5.65 -3.57
C ASN A 55 1.93 -6.05 -4.59
N LYS A 56 1.23 -5.08 -5.21
CA LYS A 56 0.14 -5.37 -6.17
C LYS A 56 0.54 -5.30 -7.63
N ARG A 57 1.53 -4.48 -7.99
CA ARG A 57 2.01 -4.36 -9.38
C ARG A 57 2.63 -5.66 -9.87
N GLN A 58 2.34 -6.08 -11.10
CA GLN A 58 2.99 -7.24 -11.74
C GLN A 58 4.49 -6.99 -11.89
N SER A 59 5.23 -7.38 -10.87
CA SER A 59 6.63 -7.04 -10.67
C SER A 59 7.26 -8.05 -9.72
N GLN A 60 8.59 -7.99 -9.58
CA GLN A 60 9.31 -8.78 -8.59
C GLN A 60 8.77 -8.57 -7.17
N GLY A 61 8.28 -7.37 -6.84
CA GLY A 61 7.68 -7.06 -5.55
C GLY A 61 6.39 -7.83 -5.26
N ARG A 62 5.54 -8.01 -6.27
CA ARG A 62 4.34 -8.85 -6.14
C ARG A 62 4.70 -10.32 -5.95
N SER A 63 5.62 -10.85 -6.75
CA SER A 63 6.04 -12.25 -6.60
C SER A 63 6.70 -12.52 -5.24
N ALA A 64 7.53 -11.58 -4.75
CA ALA A 64 8.12 -11.67 -3.42
C ALA A 64 7.04 -11.65 -2.32
N TYR A 65 6.06 -10.77 -2.45
CA TYR A 65 4.94 -10.69 -1.52
C TYR A 65 4.07 -11.96 -1.55
N GLU A 66 3.72 -12.47 -2.73
CA GLU A 66 2.95 -13.70 -2.88
C GLU A 66 3.68 -14.91 -2.26
N ALA A 67 5.02 -14.97 -2.39
CA ALA A 67 5.82 -15.99 -1.72
C ALA A 67 5.81 -15.84 -0.18
N LYS A 68 5.95 -14.62 0.36
CA LYS A 68 5.81 -14.34 1.80
C LYS A 68 4.43 -14.73 2.31
N ARG A 69 3.40 -14.31 1.59
CA ARG A 69 1.98 -14.60 1.86
C ARG A 69 1.73 -16.10 1.92
N GLN A 70 2.23 -16.86 0.94
CA GLN A 70 2.08 -18.32 0.94
C GLN A 70 2.76 -18.99 2.13
N LYS A 71 3.95 -18.53 2.53
CA LYS A 71 4.63 -19.04 3.73
C LYS A 71 3.82 -18.80 5.00
N LEU A 72 3.24 -17.60 5.16
CA LEU A 72 2.39 -17.27 6.31
C LEU A 72 1.11 -18.11 6.32
N LEU A 73 0.45 -18.24 5.17
CA LEU A 73 -0.76 -19.07 5.04
C LEU A 73 -0.51 -20.55 5.32
N SER A 74 0.71 -21.05 5.08
CA SER A 74 1.12 -22.42 5.42
C SER A 74 1.63 -22.59 6.86
N SER A 75 1.63 -21.54 7.69
CA SER A 75 2.09 -21.56 9.08
C SER A 75 0.93 -21.62 10.08
N SER A 76 1.23 -21.82 11.37
CA SER A 76 0.26 -21.71 12.47
C SER A 76 0.07 -20.28 12.99
N SER A 77 0.44 -19.26 12.21
CA SER A 77 0.18 -17.85 12.52
C SER A 77 -1.00 -17.33 11.71
N HIS A 78 -1.79 -16.42 12.27
CA HIS A 78 -2.87 -15.72 11.56
C HIS A 78 -2.30 -14.64 10.62
N LEU A 79 -3.04 -14.32 9.57
CA LEU A 79 -2.69 -13.26 8.62
C LEU A 79 -3.85 -12.28 8.49
N ILE A 80 -3.56 -11.00 8.63
CA ILE A 80 -4.44 -9.90 8.26
C ILE A 80 -3.79 -9.11 7.13
N GLU A 81 -4.52 -8.91 6.03
CA GLU A 81 -4.08 -8.07 4.93
C GLU A 81 -5.03 -6.90 4.77
N ILE A 82 -4.52 -5.68 4.81
CA ILE A 82 -5.28 -4.45 4.63
C ILE A 82 -4.92 -3.86 3.27
N ASP A 83 -5.85 -3.88 2.33
CA ASP A 83 -5.72 -3.33 0.99
C ASP A 83 -6.54 -2.04 0.86
N LEU A 84 -5.85 -0.91 1.04
CA LEU A 84 -6.40 0.44 0.82
C LEU A 84 -6.03 0.99 -0.57
N LEU A 85 -5.66 0.12 -1.52
CA LEU A 85 -5.20 0.51 -2.86
C LEU A 85 -6.25 0.20 -3.92
N ARG A 86 -6.81 1.26 -4.51
CA ARG A 86 -7.76 1.16 -5.64
C ARG A 86 -7.12 0.67 -6.95
N ALA A 87 -5.80 0.84 -7.08
CA ALA A 87 -5.05 0.40 -8.25
C ALA A 87 -4.65 -1.08 -8.15
N GLU A 88 -4.36 -1.65 -9.31
CA GLU A 88 -3.88 -3.03 -9.48
C GLU A 88 -4.88 -4.11 -9.08
N ARG A 89 -4.69 -5.32 -9.60
CA ARG A 89 -5.54 -6.45 -9.24
C ARG A 89 -5.36 -6.81 -7.76
N PRO A 90 -6.44 -7.16 -7.04
CA PRO A 90 -6.35 -7.72 -5.70
C PRO A 90 -5.38 -8.91 -5.61
N MET A 91 -4.94 -9.22 -4.40
CA MET A 91 -4.20 -10.45 -4.15
C MET A 91 -5.05 -11.67 -4.52
N ALA A 92 -4.41 -12.73 -5.02
CA ALA A 92 -5.12 -13.91 -5.46
C ALA A 92 -5.85 -14.56 -4.28
N MET A 93 -7.17 -14.67 -4.40
CA MET A 93 -8.04 -15.37 -3.48
C MET A 93 -8.81 -16.40 -4.30
N ARG A 94 -8.81 -17.66 -3.84
CA ARG A 94 -9.70 -18.69 -4.40
C ARG A 94 -10.96 -18.67 -3.55
N SER A 95 -12.08 -18.28 -4.14
CA SER A 95 -13.35 -18.38 -3.44
C SER A 95 -13.64 -19.84 -3.14
N VAL A 96 -13.95 -20.15 -1.88
CA VAL A 96 -14.44 -21.48 -1.46
C VAL A 96 -15.97 -21.55 -1.65
N SER A 97 -16.64 -20.40 -1.83
CA SER A 97 -18.05 -20.25 -2.14
C SER A 97 -18.29 -20.02 -3.64
N THR A 98 -19.51 -20.29 -4.09
CA THR A 98 -19.98 -19.95 -5.45
C THR A 98 -20.16 -18.46 -5.66
N GLU A 99 -20.20 -17.68 -4.59
CA GLU A 99 -20.23 -16.22 -4.64
C GLU A 99 -18.82 -15.67 -4.89
N ALA A 100 -18.68 -14.89 -5.96
CA ALA A 100 -17.45 -14.19 -6.27
C ALA A 100 -17.31 -12.93 -5.40
N PRO A 101 -16.09 -12.50 -5.05
CA PRO A 101 -15.86 -11.20 -4.40
C PRO A 101 -16.52 -10.06 -5.20
N SER A 102 -16.99 -9.04 -4.50
CA SER A 102 -17.69 -7.91 -5.11
C SER A 102 -16.76 -7.20 -6.11
N THR A 103 -17.26 -7.05 -7.33
CA THR A 103 -16.60 -6.27 -8.37
C THR A 103 -16.65 -4.77 -8.10
N GLN A 104 -17.44 -4.33 -7.11
CA GLN A 104 -17.65 -2.93 -6.75
C GLN A 104 -16.81 -2.46 -5.57
N ALA A 105 -16.10 -3.36 -4.89
CA ALA A 105 -15.31 -3.00 -3.71
C ALA A 105 -14.00 -2.28 -4.08
N ASP A 106 -13.81 -1.10 -3.51
CA ASP A 106 -12.60 -0.30 -3.64
C ASP A 106 -11.47 -0.82 -2.74
N TYR A 107 -11.84 -1.28 -1.54
CA TYR A 107 -10.94 -1.61 -0.45
C TYR A 107 -11.31 -2.92 0.21
N ARG A 108 -10.31 -3.59 0.80
CA ARG A 108 -10.46 -4.94 1.34
C ARG A 108 -9.65 -5.12 2.61
N ILE A 109 -10.21 -5.86 3.56
CA ILE A 109 -9.46 -6.41 4.70
C ILE A 109 -9.69 -7.91 4.71
N LEU A 110 -8.61 -8.68 4.61
CA LEU A 110 -8.65 -10.14 4.74
C LEU A 110 -8.22 -10.51 6.15
N VAL A 111 -8.97 -11.40 6.81
CA VAL A 111 -8.58 -12.04 8.06
C VAL A 111 -8.53 -13.56 7.84
N SER A 112 -7.32 -14.11 7.73
CA SER A 112 -7.08 -15.55 7.60
C SER A 112 -6.57 -16.12 8.92
N ARG A 113 -7.48 -16.75 9.67
CA ARG A 113 -7.13 -17.44 10.91
C ARG A 113 -6.61 -18.85 10.60
N TRP A 114 -5.50 -19.25 11.21
CA TRP A 114 -4.79 -20.47 10.81
C TRP A 114 -5.65 -21.73 10.98
N GLU A 115 -6.48 -21.76 12.02
CA GLU A 115 -7.36 -22.87 12.41
C GLU A 115 -8.58 -23.02 11.48
N ARG A 116 -8.93 -21.99 10.72
CA ARG A 116 -10.07 -21.99 9.78
C ARG A 116 -9.64 -22.20 8.32
N ARG A 117 -8.34 -22.29 8.04
CA ARG A 117 -7.83 -22.42 6.67
C ARG A 117 -8.34 -23.71 6.01
N PRO A 118 -8.66 -23.68 4.70
CA PRO A 118 -8.33 -22.63 3.73
C PRO A 118 -9.32 -21.44 3.68
N GLN A 119 -10.30 -21.38 4.59
CA GLN A 119 -11.27 -20.28 4.64
C GLN A 119 -10.65 -19.03 5.29
N ALA A 120 -11.17 -17.87 4.90
CA ALA A 120 -10.79 -16.57 5.45
C ALA A 120 -11.99 -15.61 5.37
N ASP A 121 -12.04 -14.66 6.29
CA ASP A 121 -13.07 -13.63 6.31
C ASP A 121 -12.59 -12.44 5.46
N LEU A 122 -13.40 -12.03 4.48
CA LEU A 122 -13.12 -10.87 3.62
C LEU A 122 -14.11 -9.76 3.91
N TYR A 123 -13.60 -8.61 4.35
CA TYR A 123 -14.37 -7.40 4.55
C TYR A 123 -14.13 -6.48 3.37
N GLU A 124 -15.17 -6.26 2.57
CA GLU A 124 -15.14 -5.39 1.41
C GLU A 124 -15.90 -4.09 1.69
N PHE A 125 -15.37 -2.97 1.23
CA PHE A 125 -16.01 -1.66 1.40
C PHE A 125 -15.57 -0.69 0.29
N THR A 126 -16.38 0.34 0.09
CA THR A 126 -16.21 1.37 -0.94
C THR A 126 -15.67 2.68 -0.36
N LEU A 127 -15.31 3.62 -1.22
CA LEU A 127 -14.86 4.97 -0.84
C LEU A 127 -15.85 5.73 0.05
N ARG A 128 -17.14 5.43 -0.05
CA ARG A 128 -18.20 6.16 0.69
C ARG A 128 -18.52 5.54 2.03
N GLU A 129 -18.06 4.32 2.28
CA GLU A 129 -18.34 3.57 3.49
C GLU A 129 -17.23 3.76 4.52
N PRO A 130 -17.56 3.78 5.82
CA PRO A 130 -16.53 3.74 6.86
C PRO A 130 -15.73 2.42 6.77
N ILE A 131 -14.46 2.46 7.18
CA ILE A 131 -13.65 1.25 7.27
C ILE A 131 -14.30 0.31 8.30
N PRO A 132 -14.66 -0.94 7.91
CA PRO A 132 -15.30 -1.88 8.82
C PRO A 132 -14.37 -2.28 9.96
N GLN A 133 -14.96 -2.57 11.12
CA GLN A 133 -14.22 -3.21 12.20
C GLN A 133 -13.98 -4.68 11.87
N PHE A 134 -12.81 -5.19 12.24
CA PHE A 134 -12.43 -6.58 12.01
C PHE A 134 -11.73 -7.15 13.25
N PRO A 135 -11.79 -8.48 13.48
CA PRO A 135 -11.12 -9.11 14.60
C PRO A 135 -9.61 -9.22 14.33
N LEU A 136 -8.82 -8.89 15.35
CA LEU A 136 -7.41 -9.24 15.45
C LEU A 136 -7.30 -10.54 16.25
N PRO A 137 -7.18 -11.71 15.60
CA PRO A 137 -6.99 -12.96 16.31
C PRO A 137 -5.68 -12.88 17.11
N LEU A 138 -5.74 -13.39 18.34
CA LEU A 138 -4.59 -13.58 19.21
C LEU A 138 -4.37 -15.09 19.38
N LYS A 139 -3.75 -15.53 20.49
CA LYS A 139 -3.39 -16.94 20.64
C LYS A 139 -4.63 -17.81 20.76
N GLU A 140 -5.55 -17.42 21.63
CA GLU A 140 -6.85 -18.09 21.78
C GLU A 140 -7.94 -17.28 21.07
N GLU A 141 -8.95 -17.96 20.50
CA GLU A 141 -10.03 -17.28 19.78
C GLU A 141 -10.79 -16.28 20.68
N SER A 142 -10.98 -16.62 21.95
CA SER A 142 -11.63 -15.76 22.94
C SER A 142 -10.87 -14.47 23.26
N GLU A 143 -9.59 -14.39 22.91
CA GLU A 143 -8.75 -13.20 23.12
C GLU A 143 -8.81 -12.23 21.94
N ALA A 144 -9.50 -12.57 20.84
CA ALA A 144 -9.57 -11.72 19.68
C ALA A 144 -10.16 -10.35 20.03
N ILE A 145 -9.47 -9.28 19.62
CA ILE A 145 -9.93 -7.90 19.86
C ILE A 145 -10.49 -7.29 18.57
N ALA A 146 -11.55 -6.49 18.69
CA ALA A 146 -12.07 -5.74 17.55
C ALA A 146 -11.16 -4.54 17.25
N VAL A 147 -10.65 -4.47 16.01
CA VAL A 147 -9.84 -3.35 15.54
C VAL A 147 -10.74 -2.33 14.86
N ASN A 148 -10.75 -1.12 15.39
CA ASN A 148 -11.39 0.03 14.76
C ASN A 148 -10.35 0.85 13.99
N LEU A 149 -10.03 0.40 12.76
CA LEU A 149 -9.07 1.07 11.90
C LEU A 149 -9.53 2.47 11.48
N GLN A 150 -10.84 2.70 11.34
CA GLN A 150 -11.40 4.03 11.04
C GLN A 150 -10.95 5.07 12.06
N SER A 151 -11.11 4.79 13.36
CA SER A 151 -10.69 5.70 14.43
C SER A 151 -9.18 5.91 14.48
N ILE A 152 -8.39 4.88 14.17
CA ILE A 152 -6.92 4.98 14.10
C ILE A 152 -6.51 5.93 12.97
N VAL A 153 -7.06 5.74 11.77
CA VAL A 153 -6.78 6.59 10.59
C VAL A 153 -7.18 8.04 10.88
N GLN A 154 -8.38 8.28 11.41
CA GLN A 154 -8.84 9.63 11.76
C GLN A 154 -7.92 10.28 12.80
N GLY A 155 -7.55 9.55 13.85
CA GLY A 155 -6.64 10.08 14.87
C GLY A 155 -5.25 10.42 14.32
N ILE A 156 -4.72 9.64 13.38
CA ILE A 156 -3.46 9.97 12.69
C ILE A 156 -3.64 11.22 11.82
N TYR A 157 -4.76 11.30 11.09
CA TYR A 157 -5.09 12.44 10.25
C TYR A 157 -5.08 13.76 11.04
N ASP A 158 -5.80 13.77 12.16
CA ASP A 158 -5.96 14.94 13.03
C ASP A 158 -4.64 15.33 13.70
N ARG A 159 -3.98 14.37 14.39
CA ARG A 159 -2.75 14.65 15.15
C ARG A 159 -1.56 15.05 14.29
N SER A 160 -1.52 14.61 13.02
CA SER A 160 -0.43 14.92 12.11
C SER A 160 -0.69 16.18 11.27
N GLY A 161 -1.82 16.86 11.47
CA GLY A 161 -2.19 18.09 10.79
C GLY A 161 -2.33 17.91 9.27
N TYR A 162 -2.81 16.76 8.80
CA TYR A 162 -2.88 16.47 7.37
C TYR A 162 -3.78 17.44 6.60
N ALA A 163 -4.78 18.03 7.26
CA ALA A 163 -5.62 19.08 6.69
C ALA A 163 -4.82 20.26 6.12
N LEU A 164 -3.65 20.58 6.72
CA LEU A 164 -2.78 21.67 6.26
C LEU A 164 -1.73 21.23 5.23
N ARG A 165 -1.54 19.92 5.06
CA ARG A 165 -0.46 19.33 4.25
C ARG A 165 -0.95 18.74 2.94
N LEU A 166 -2.21 18.31 2.89
CA LEU A 166 -2.80 17.71 1.71
C LEU A 166 -3.51 18.76 0.87
N ASN A 167 -3.16 18.83 -0.41
CA ASN A 167 -3.87 19.67 -1.36
C ASN A 167 -5.08 18.90 -1.93
N TYR A 168 -6.25 19.11 -1.33
CA TYR A 168 -7.51 18.51 -1.79
C TYR A 168 -8.02 19.03 -3.14
N GLN A 169 -7.41 20.08 -3.70
CA GLN A 169 -7.70 20.57 -5.05
C GLN A 169 -6.88 19.83 -6.13
N SER A 170 -5.88 19.03 -5.73
CA SER A 170 -5.13 18.20 -6.67
C SER A 170 -6.02 17.07 -7.22
N PRO A 171 -5.75 16.61 -8.45
CA PRO A 171 -6.47 15.46 -9.01
C PRO A 171 -6.39 14.25 -8.09
N VAL A 172 -7.48 13.49 -8.02
CA VAL A 172 -7.52 12.24 -7.25
C VAL A 172 -6.44 11.29 -7.79
N PRO A 173 -5.63 10.66 -6.90
CA PRO A 173 -4.63 9.70 -7.34
C PRO A 173 -5.25 8.57 -8.18
N PRO A 174 -4.53 8.04 -9.19
CA PRO A 174 -5.04 6.98 -10.04
C PRO A 174 -5.37 5.70 -9.25
N PRO A 175 -6.32 4.87 -9.73
CA PRO A 175 -7.13 5.04 -10.94
C PRO A 175 -8.18 6.18 -10.79
N PRO A 176 -8.72 6.70 -11.90
CA PRO A 176 -9.79 7.68 -11.83
C PRO A 176 -10.98 7.12 -11.06
N LEU A 177 -11.70 8.00 -10.36
CA LEU A 177 -12.95 7.64 -9.71
C LEU A 177 -14.04 7.37 -10.74
N SER A 178 -15.05 6.58 -10.34
CA SER A 178 -16.29 6.50 -11.11
C SER A 178 -16.94 7.90 -11.19
N PRO A 179 -17.76 8.19 -12.22
CA PRO A 179 -18.46 9.48 -12.28
C PRO A 179 -19.30 9.77 -11.02
N ALA A 180 -19.90 8.74 -10.43
CA ALA A 180 -20.71 8.88 -9.22
C ALA A 180 -19.85 9.21 -7.99
N ASP A 181 -18.69 8.56 -7.83
CA ASP A 181 -17.77 8.86 -6.72
C ASP A 181 -17.11 10.21 -6.87
N GLN A 182 -16.77 10.61 -8.10
CA GLN A 182 -16.22 11.92 -8.39
C GLN A 182 -17.21 13.03 -8.01
N ALA A 183 -18.50 12.87 -8.36
CA ALA A 183 -19.55 13.81 -7.97
C ALA A 183 -19.69 13.88 -6.44
N TRP A 184 -19.67 12.73 -5.76
CA TRP A 184 -19.74 12.66 -4.30
C TRP A 184 -18.55 13.36 -3.61
N VAL A 185 -17.31 13.08 -4.03
CA VAL A 185 -16.11 13.75 -3.50
C VAL A 185 -16.19 15.26 -3.72
N THR A 186 -16.62 15.69 -4.91
CA THR A 186 -16.74 17.13 -5.24
C THR A 186 -17.76 17.83 -4.35
N ASP A 187 -18.88 17.16 -4.05
CA ASP A 187 -19.88 17.69 -3.13
C ASP A 187 -19.37 17.76 -1.68
N LEU A 188 -18.66 16.72 -1.23
CA LEU A 188 -18.06 16.66 0.10
C LEU A 188 -17.05 17.79 0.32
N LEU A 189 -16.14 18.01 -0.63
CA LEU A 189 -15.13 19.08 -0.57
C LEU A 189 -15.75 20.48 -0.60
N ARG A 190 -16.96 20.65 -1.16
CA ARG A 190 -17.66 21.93 -1.12
C ARG A 190 -18.26 22.23 0.27
N ARG A 191 -18.61 21.19 1.03
CA ARG A 191 -19.25 21.30 2.35
C ARG A 191 -18.25 21.38 3.50
N SER A 192 -17.04 20.87 3.30
CA SER A 192 -15.96 20.84 4.29
C SER A 192 -14.86 21.82 3.87
N PRO A 193 -14.92 23.10 4.29
CA PRO A 193 -13.91 24.11 3.96
C PRO A 193 -12.54 23.82 4.56
#